data_AF-A0A7W1AEF5-F1
#
_entry.id   AF-A0A7W1AEF5-F1
#
_cell.length_a   1.000
_cell.length_b   1.000
_cell.length_c   1.000
_cell.angle_alpha   90.00
_cell.angle_beta   90.00
_cell.angle_gamma   90.00
#
_symmetry.space_group_name_H-M   'P 1'
#
loop_
_entity.id
_entity.type
_entity.pdbx_description
1 polymer ?
#
loop_
_entity_poly.entity_id
_entity_poly.type
_entity_poly.pdbx_seq_one_letter_code
_entity_poly.pdbx_strand_id
1 'polypeptide(L)'
;MTFTTLDLVTRALVVAALVYASAVALTHWAVRSKRITPFGAWPRFMRRASDPVLLPLERRVIRAGGSPQDAPFWLVGIVIAGGLLLLSLVHWLAGYVATLGGLANAGPRAWTRFVVSGLFSLLMIALFVRVISSWFGISPYRPWMRPVMVLTNWLIDPIRRILPPLGMIDFSPLVAWLVLSLLRGFVLSAI
;
A
#
# COMPACT_ATOMS: atom_id res chain seq x y z
N MET A 1 -9.41 -17.63 -16.54
CA MET A 1 -8.73 -17.02 -17.71
C MET A 1 -8.61 -15.51 -17.64
N THR A 2 -9.62 -14.76 -17.16
CA THR A 2 -9.57 -13.28 -17.09
C THR A 2 -8.57 -12.72 -16.06
N PHE A 3 -8.40 -13.38 -14.90
CA PHE A 3 -7.43 -12.94 -13.88
C PHE A 3 -5.98 -13.12 -14.30
N THR A 4 -5.68 -14.19 -15.04
CA THR A 4 -4.32 -14.49 -15.50
C THR A 4 -3.89 -13.54 -16.61
N THR A 5 -4.80 -13.17 -17.52
CA THR A 5 -4.48 -12.20 -18.59
C THR A 5 -4.28 -10.80 -18.02
N LEU A 6 -5.14 -10.38 -17.08
CA LEU A 6 -5.01 -9.07 -16.42
C LEU A 6 -3.72 -8.95 -15.59
N ASP A 7 -3.35 -10.01 -14.87
CA ASP A 7 -2.07 -10.07 -14.15
C ASP A 7 -0.87 -9.98 -15.10
N LEU A 8 -0.86 -10.77 -16.18
CA LEU A 8 0.21 -10.75 -17.18
C LEU A 8 0.37 -9.37 -17.82
N VAL A 9 -0.73 -8.72 -18.20
CA VAL A 9 -0.70 -7.36 -18.77
C VAL A 9 -0.15 -6.36 -17.74
N THR A 10 -0.61 -6.43 -16.49
CA THR A 10 -0.15 -5.51 -15.42
C THR A 10 1.34 -5.67 -15.17
N ARG A 11 1.83 -6.91 -15.06
CA ARG A 11 3.26 -7.20 -14.90
C ARG A 11 4.07 -6.74 -16.10
N ALA A 12 3.60 -7.02 -17.32
CA ALA A 12 4.28 -6.60 -18.54
C ALA A 12 4.41 -5.07 -18.61
N LEU A 13 3.35 -4.33 -18.24
CA LEU A 13 3.37 -2.86 -18.19
C LEU A 13 4.36 -2.33 -17.14
N VAL A 14 4.36 -2.89 -15.93
CA VAL A 14 5.31 -2.48 -14.87
C VAL A 14 6.74 -2.80 -15.25
N VAL A 15 7.00 -3.98 -15.82
CA VAL A 15 8.34 -4.36 -16.31
C VAL A 15 8.77 -3.46 -17.46
N ALA A 16 7.91 -3.17 -18.43
CA ALA A 16 8.22 -2.27 -19.53
C ALA A 16 8.56 -0.86 -19.02
N ALA A 17 7.79 -0.33 -18.07
CA ALA A 17 8.07 0.96 -17.43
C ALA A 17 9.42 0.93 -16.68
N LEU A 18 9.71 -0.16 -15.97
CA LEU A 18 10.97 -0.33 -15.23
C LEU A 18 12.18 -0.42 -16.17
N VAL A 19 12.06 -1.15 -17.28
CA VAL A 19 13.09 -1.26 -18.31
C VAL A 19 13.36 0.11 -18.92
N TYR A 20 12.30 0.85 -19.27
CA TYR A 20 12.41 2.22 -19.77
C TYR A 20 13.12 3.13 -18.75
N ALA A 21 12.67 3.13 -17.50
CA ALA A 21 13.27 3.91 -16.42
C ALA A 21 14.75 3.61 -16.21
N SER A 22 15.08 2.31 -16.19
CA SER A 22 16.44 1.82 -16.01
C SER A 22 17.33 2.21 -17.20
N ALA A 23 16.83 2.11 -18.43
CA ALA A 23 17.57 2.52 -19.62
C ALA A 23 17.90 4.03 -19.60
N VAL A 24 16.96 4.87 -19.16
CA VAL A 24 17.16 6.32 -18.99
C VAL A 24 18.21 6.59 -17.91
N ALA A 25 18.07 5.97 -16.73
CA ALA A 25 19.02 6.14 -15.63
C ALA A 25 20.44 5.66 -15.98
N LEU A 26 20.56 4.49 -16.62
CA LEU A 26 21.84 3.94 -17.09
C LEU A 26 22.48 4.83 -18.16
N THR A 27 21.69 5.36 -19.09
CA THR A 27 22.22 6.27 -20.13
C THR A 27 22.74 7.55 -19.49
N HIS A 28 22.01 8.13 -18.54
CA HIS A 28 22.45 9.31 -17.80
C HIS A 28 23.73 9.05 -16.98
N TRP A 29 23.78 7.91 -16.28
CA TRP A 29 24.94 7.48 -15.52
C TRP A 29 26.18 7.24 -16.41
N ALA A 30 25.99 6.61 -17.57
CA ALA A 30 27.07 6.31 -18.50
C ALA A 30 27.67 7.57 -19.14
N VAL A 31 26.84 8.57 -19.44
CA VAL A 31 27.29 9.89 -19.90
C VAL A 31 28.02 10.62 -18.78
N ARG A 32 27.50 10.61 -17.54
CA ARG A 32 28.14 11.21 -16.37
C ARG A 32 29.50 10.58 -16.06
N SER A 33 29.60 9.26 -16.18
CA SER A 33 30.83 8.49 -15.93
C SER A 33 31.83 8.54 -17.10
N LYS A 34 31.59 9.41 -18.09
CA LYS A 34 32.41 9.60 -19.31
C LYS A 34 32.63 8.31 -20.11
N ARG A 35 31.75 7.30 -19.96
CA ARG A 35 31.82 6.03 -20.72
C ARG A 35 31.24 6.16 -22.12
N ILE A 36 30.29 7.08 -22.31
CA ILE A 36 29.60 7.34 -23.58
C ILE A 36 29.60 8.84 -23.85
N THR A 37 29.81 9.24 -25.11
CA THR A 37 29.75 10.65 -25.49
C THR A 37 28.30 11.17 -25.48
N PRO A 38 28.05 12.38 -24.97
CA PRO A 38 26.69 12.93 -24.85
C PRO A 38 26.02 13.21 -26.21
N PHE A 39 26.81 13.31 -27.28
CA PHE A 39 26.33 13.67 -28.63
C PHE A 39 26.06 12.44 -29.53
N GLY A 40 26.21 11.21 -29.00
CA GLY A 40 25.90 9.99 -29.73
C GLY A 40 24.43 9.88 -30.16
N ALA A 41 24.13 8.99 -31.11
CA ALA A 41 22.75 8.75 -31.56
C ALA A 41 21.86 8.20 -30.42
N TRP A 42 22.39 7.24 -29.65
CA TRP A 42 21.68 6.62 -28.53
C TRP A 42 21.31 7.59 -27.39
N PRO A 43 22.25 8.38 -26.82
CA PRO A 43 21.90 9.37 -25.78
C PRO A 43 20.92 10.45 -26.25
N ARG A 44 21.01 10.88 -27.52
CA ARG A 44 20.06 11.84 -28.10
C ARG A 44 18.65 11.26 -28.21
N PHE A 45 18.55 10.01 -28.64
CA PHE A 45 17.28 9.29 -28.69
C PHE A 45 16.68 9.11 -27.29
N MET A 46 17.48 8.63 -26.33
CA MET A 46 17.05 8.44 -24.94
C MET A 46 16.55 9.73 -24.32
N ARG A 47 17.26 10.85 -24.49
CA ARG A 47 16.81 12.17 -24.02
C ARG A 47 15.46 12.54 -24.63
N ARG A 48 15.33 12.53 -25.97
CA ARG A 48 14.04 12.83 -26.62
C ARG A 48 12.89 11.96 -26.11
N ALA A 49 13.15 10.68 -25.87
CA ALA A 49 12.15 9.75 -25.35
C ALA A 49 11.85 9.98 -23.86
N SER A 50 12.82 10.44 -23.06
CA SER A 50 12.70 10.62 -21.61
C SER A 50 12.26 12.01 -21.17
N ASP A 51 12.65 13.05 -21.90
CA ASP A 51 12.38 14.45 -21.57
C ASP A 51 10.91 14.74 -21.21
N PRO A 52 9.88 14.25 -21.94
CA PRO A 52 8.49 14.52 -21.56
C PRO A 52 8.10 13.99 -20.18
N VAL A 53 8.71 12.89 -19.74
CA VAL A 53 8.45 12.26 -18.43
C VAL A 53 9.41 12.78 -17.35
N LEU A 54 10.64 13.08 -17.74
CA LEU A 54 11.73 13.44 -16.83
C LEU A 54 11.69 14.91 -16.43
N LEU A 55 11.33 15.84 -17.34
CA LEU A 55 11.27 17.27 -17.03
C LEU A 55 10.23 17.63 -15.94
N PRO A 56 9.00 17.07 -15.92
CA PRO A 56 8.07 17.28 -14.81
C PRO A 56 8.62 16.78 -13.47
N LEU A 57 9.36 15.67 -13.50
CA LEU A 57 9.96 15.06 -12.32
C LEU A 57 11.14 15.90 -11.81
N GLU A 58 12.02 16.34 -12.70
CA GLU A 58 13.14 17.24 -12.39
C GLU A 58 12.64 18.50 -11.67
N ARG A 59 11.56 19.12 -12.18
CA ARG A 59 10.92 20.27 -11.54
C ARG A 59 10.35 19.96 -10.16
N ARG A 60 9.96 18.72 -9.86
CA ARG A 60 9.51 18.30 -8.52
C ARG A 60 10.70 18.05 -7.60
N VAL A 61 11.76 17.41 -8.09
CA VAL A 61 12.99 17.13 -7.34
C VAL A 61 13.68 18.42 -6.91
N ILE A 62 13.79 19.41 -7.80
CA ILE A 62 14.37 20.72 -7.49
C ILE A 62 13.55 21.45 -6.41
N ARG A 63 12.22 21.39 -6.49
CA ARG A 63 11.33 21.98 -5.47
C ARG A 63 11.47 21.32 -4.10
N ALA A 64 11.87 20.05 -4.06
CA ALA A 64 12.20 19.34 -2.83
C ALA A 64 13.65 19.57 -2.34
N GLY A 65 14.41 20.44 -3.01
CA GLY A 65 15.82 20.74 -2.67
C GLY A 65 16.84 19.75 -3.26
N GLY A 66 16.44 18.86 -4.17
CA GLY A 66 17.32 17.89 -4.81
C GLY A 66 18.03 18.42 -6.06
N SER A 67 19.04 17.67 -6.56
CA SER A 67 19.76 18.05 -7.77
C SER A 67 19.06 17.54 -9.05
N PRO A 68 19.13 18.28 -10.17
CA PRO A 68 18.58 17.83 -11.45
C PRO A 68 19.18 16.52 -11.97
N GLN A 69 20.44 16.26 -11.60
CA GLN A 69 21.20 15.11 -12.08
C GLN A 69 20.73 13.78 -11.46
N ASP A 70 20.03 13.86 -10.33
CA ASP A 70 19.48 12.69 -9.64
C ASP A 70 18.08 12.29 -10.15
N ALA A 71 17.44 13.15 -10.97
CA ALA A 71 16.09 12.93 -11.48
C ALA A 71 15.88 11.57 -12.20
N PRO A 72 16.82 11.06 -13.02
CA PRO A 72 16.67 9.73 -13.63
C PRO A 72 16.58 8.58 -12.62
N PHE A 73 17.31 8.65 -11.50
CA PHE A 73 17.26 7.62 -10.46
C PHE A 73 15.96 7.69 -9.65
N TRP A 74 15.47 8.91 -9.40
CA TRP A 74 14.14 9.12 -8.83
C TRP A 74 13.03 8.54 -9.72
N LEU A 75 13.18 8.63 -11.05
CA LEU A 75 12.24 8.04 -12.00
C LEU A 75 12.18 6.52 -11.83
N VAL A 76 13.34 5.85 -11.70
CA VAL A 76 13.41 4.40 -11.38
C VAL A 76 12.72 4.10 -10.05
N GLY A 77 13.04 4.85 -8.99
CA GLY A 77 12.44 4.65 -7.67
C GLY A 77 10.91 4.80 -7.69
N ILE A 78 10.40 5.82 -8.38
CA ILE A 78 8.95 6.05 -8.55
C ILE A 78 8.30 4.92 -9.34
N VAL A 79 8.94 4.45 -10.41
CA VAL A 79 8.41 3.34 -11.22
C VAL A 79 8.40 2.03 -10.45
N ILE A 80 9.43 1.75 -9.64
CA ILE A 80 9.45 0.58 -8.76
C ILE A 80 8.33 0.69 -7.72
N ALA A 81 8.29 1.77 -6.95
CA ALA A 81 7.30 1.94 -5.88
C ALA A 81 5.86 1.97 -6.43
N GLY A 82 5.64 2.74 -7.49
CA GLY A 82 4.34 2.83 -8.16
C GLY A 82 3.94 1.53 -8.83
N GLY A 83 4.87 0.83 -9.46
CA GLY A 83 4.63 -0.48 -10.08
C GLY A 83 4.28 -1.56 -9.05
N LEU A 84 5.02 -1.62 -7.93
CA LEU A 84 4.71 -2.52 -6.81
C LEU A 84 3.34 -2.20 -6.19
N LEU A 85 3.04 -0.92 -5.99
CA LEU A 85 1.75 -0.49 -5.47
C LEU A 85 0.61 -0.88 -6.42
N LEU A 86 0.78 -0.64 -7.72
CA LEU A 86 -0.20 -1.01 -8.75
C LEU A 86 -0.43 -2.52 -8.78
N LEU A 87 0.65 -3.31 -8.80
CA LEU A 87 0.56 -4.78 -8.76
C LEU A 87 -0.17 -5.23 -7.49
N SER A 88 0.20 -4.70 -6.32
CA SER A 88 -0.41 -5.05 -5.05
C SER A 88 -1.91 -4.75 -5.04
N LEU A 89 -2.29 -3.57 -5.54
CA LEU A 89 -3.69 -3.15 -5.63
C LEU A 89 -4.48 -4.02 -6.59
N VAL A 90 -3.92 -4.31 -7.77
CA VAL A 90 -4.56 -5.14 -8.79
C VAL A 90 -4.77 -6.57 -8.29
N HIS A 91 -3.76 -7.18 -7.67
CA HIS A 91 -3.89 -8.52 -7.09
C HIS A 91 -4.92 -8.56 -5.96
N TRP A 92 -4.90 -7.56 -5.08
CA TRP A 92 -5.86 -7.45 -3.99
C TRP A 92 -7.30 -7.33 -4.52
N LEU A 93 -7.53 -6.44 -5.49
CA LEU A 93 -8.85 -6.24 -6.08
C LEU A 93 -9.32 -7.46 -6.85
N ALA A 94 -8.43 -8.07 -7.65
CA ALA A 94 -8.70 -9.29 -8.38
C ALA A 94 -9.09 -10.44 -7.44
N GLY A 95 -8.32 -10.64 -6.36
CA GLY A 95 -8.62 -11.64 -5.34
C GLY A 95 -9.95 -11.37 -4.63
N TYR A 96 -10.25 -10.09 -4.35
CA TYR A 96 -11.53 -9.70 -3.76
C TYR A 96 -12.71 -10.02 -4.68
N VAL A 97 -12.62 -9.65 -5.96
CA VAL A 97 -13.65 -9.95 -6.98
C VAL A 97 -13.80 -11.46 -7.19
N ALA A 98 -12.70 -12.21 -7.25
CA ALA A 98 -12.73 -13.67 -7.37
C ALA A 98 -13.42 -14.32 -6.16
N THR A 99 -13.14 -13.80 -4.95
CA THR A 99 -13.80 -14.25 -3.72
C THR A 99 -15.31 -13.99 -3.81
N LEU A 100 -15.72 -12.77 -4.15
CA LEU A 100 -17.13 -12.41 -4.31
C LEU A 100 -17.85 -13.23 -5.38
N GLY A 101 -17.21 -13.48 -6.53
CA GLY A 101 -17.74 -14.33 -7.59
C GLY A 101 -17.87 -15.79 -7.17
N GLY A 102 -16.95 -16.30 -6.36
CA GLY A 102 -17.03 -17.63 -5.75
C GLY A 102 -18.16 -17.74 -4.73
N LEU A 103 -18.42 -16.68 -3.95
CA LEU A 103 -19.49 -16.64 -2.95
C LEU A 103 -20.88 -16.81 -3.56
N ALA A 104 -21.10 -16.34 -4.79
CA ALA A 104 -22.37 -16.51 -5.49
C ALA A 104 -22.78 -17.99 -5.65
N ASN A 105 -21.79 -18.89 -5.77
CA ASN A 105 -22.02 -20.34 -5.92
C ASN A 105 -21.80 -21.12 -4.62
N ALA A 106 -21.27 -20.50 -3.57
CA ALA A 106 -20.84 -21.17 -2.34
C ALA A 106 -21.94 -21.28 -1.26
N GLY A 107 -23.16 -20.83 -1.57
CA GLY A 107 -24.33 -20.93 -0.70
C GLY A 107 -24.33 -19.99 0.51
N PRO A 108 -25.42 -19.98 1.32
CA PRO A 108 -25.63 -19.00 2.39
C PRO A 108 -24.53 -18.99 3.46
N ARG A 109 -23.95 -20.15 3.80
CA ARG A 109 -22.88 -20.28 4.81
C ARG A 109 -21.59 -19.57 4.40
N ALA A 110 -21.30 -19.47 3.11
CA ALA A 110 -20.12 -18.76 2.64
C ALA A 110 -20.29 -17.24 2.77
N TRP A 111 -21.49 -16.74 2.49
CA TRP A 111 -21.83 -15.33 2.69
C TRP A 111 -21.76 -14.92 4.16
N THR A 112 -22.27 -15.76 5.08
CA THR A 112 -22.17 -15.47 6.52
C THR A 112 -20.70 -15.44 6.97
N ARG A 113 -19.88 -16.42 6.56
CA ARG A 113 -18.43 -16.42 6.85
C ARG A 113 -17.72 -15.17 6.30
N PHE A 114 -18.05 -14.76 5.07
CA PHE A 114 -17.46 -13.57 4.46
C PHE A 114 -17.79 -12.29 5.23
N VAL A 115 -19.07 -12.07 5.53
CA VAL A 115 -19.52 -10.88 6.28
C VAL A 115 -18.92 -10.86 7.68
N VAL A 116 -18.96 -11.99 8.39
CA VAL A 116 -18.39 -12.12 9.74
C VAL A 116 -16.87 -11.86 9.71
N SER A 117 -16.15 -12.50 8.79
CA SER A 117 -14.70 -12.29 8.62
C SER A 117 -14.37 -10.84 8.29
N GLY A 118 -15.16 -10.20 7.43
CA GLY A 118 -15.02 -8.78 7.07
C GLY A 118 -15.24 -7.86 8.26
N LEU A 119 -16.26 -8.11 9.08
CA LEU A 119 -16.54 -7.34 10.29
C LEU A 119 -15.38 -7.41 11.30
N PHE A 120 -14.87 -8.61 11.59
CA PHE A 120 -13.70 -8.75 12.46
C PHE A 120 -12.47 -8.04 11.89
N SER A 121 -12.24 -8.15 10.58
CA SER A 121 -11.12 -7.47 9.91
C SER A 121 -11.23 -5.95 10.03
N LEU A 122 -12.44 -5.39 9.87
CA LEU A 122 -12.70 -3.97 10.06
C LEU A 122 -12.38 -3.51 11.48
N LEU A 123 -12.78 -4.27 12.50
CA LEU A 123 -12.47 -3.97 13.90
C LEU A 123 -10.96 -4.03 14.18
N MET A 124 -10.27 -5.03 13.63
CA MET A 124 -8.80 -5.15 13.75
C MET A 124 -8.08 -3.97 13.08
N ILE A 125 -8.53 -3.53 11.90
CA ILE A 125 -8.00 -2.35 11.22
C ILE A 125 -8.25 -1.10 12.08
N ALA A 126 -9.44 -0.93 12.63
CA ALA A 126 -9.74 0.20 13.52
C ALA A 126 -8.82 0.23 14.75
N LEU A 127 -8.57 -0.93 15.38
CA LEU A 127 -7.60 -1.04 16.48
C LEU A 127 -6.18 -0.67 16.04
N PHE A 128 -5.75 -1.16 14.88
CA PHE A 128 -4.43 -0.85 14.34
C PHE A 128 -4.27 0.65 14.07
N VAL A 129 -5.25 1.29 13.44
CA VAL A 129 -5.28 2.74 13.23
C VAL A 129 -5.20 3.49 14.56
N ARG A 130 -5.91 3.03 15.61
CA ARG A 130 -5.86 3.63 16.94
C ARG A 130 -4.47 3.53 17.59
N VAL A 131 -3.79 2.38 17.47
CA VAL A 131 -2.42 2.17 17.98
C VAL A 131 -1.42 3.05 17.25
N ILE A 132 -1.49 3.09 15.92
CA ILE A 132 -0.64 4.00 15.14
C ILE A 132 -0.90 5.45 15.54
N SER A 133 -2.17 5.84 15.64
CA SER A 133 -2.54 7.21 16.02
C SER A 133 -1.98 7.61 17.39
N SER A 134 -1.91 6.67 18.36
CA SER A 134 -1.32 6.97 19.67
C SER A 134 0.18 7.18 19.61
N TRP A 135 0.92 6.42 18.80
CA TRP A 135 2.36 6.60 18.60
C TRP A 135 2.71 7.94 17.96
N PHE A 136 1.86 8.43 17.05
CA PHE A 136 2.02 9.73 16.40
C PHE A 136 1.38 10.89 17.19
N GLY A 137 0.86 10.65 18.41
CA GLY A 137 0.24 11.69 19.24
C GLY A 137 -1.02 12.32 18.61
N ILE A 138 -1.70 11.59 17.73
CA ILE A 138 -2.89 12.08 17.05
C ILE A 138 -4.09 12.03 18.01
N SER A 139 -4.72 13.19 18.23
CA SER A 139 -5.88 13.32 19.12
C SER A 139 -7.09 12.49 18.66
N PRO A 140 -7.64 11.61 19.52
CA PRO A 140 -8.86 10.82 19.28
C PRO A 140 -10.09 11.59 18.80
N TYR A 141 -10.14 12.89 19.11
CA TYR A 141 -11.29 13.74 18.83
C TYR A 141 -11.32 14.30 17.40
N ARG A 142 -10.31 13.99 16.56
CA ARG A 142 -10.30 14.44 15.16
C ARG A 142 -11.46 13.80 14.37
N PRO A 143 -12.10 14.53 13.44
CA PRO A 143 -13.29 14.05 12.72
C PRO A 143 -13.09 12.69 12.03
N TRP A 144 -11.93 12.48 11.41
CA TRP A 144 -11.59 11.24 10.71
C TRP A 144 -11.30 10.05 11.65
N MET A 145 -11.05 10.30 12.94
CA MET A 145 -10.87 9.26 13.96
C MET A 145 -12.18 8.82 14.61
N ARG A 146 -13.28 9.57 14.42
CA ARG A 146 -14.58 9.24 15.01
C ARG A 146 -15.06 7.82 14.67
N PRO A 147 -15.00 7.35 13.41
CA PRO A 147 -15.41 5.98 13.08
C PRO A 147 -14.57 4.94 13.83
N VAL A 148 -13.26 5.18 13.94
CA VAL A 148 -12.34 4.30 14.67
C VAL A 148 -12.71 4.21 16.14
N MET A 149 -13.00 5.35 16.78
CA MET A 149 -13.39 5.40 18.19
C MET A 149 -14.73 4.73 18.42
N VAL A 150 -15.73 4.98 17.58
CA VAL A 150 -17.05 4.33 17.66
C VAL A 150 -16.93 2.81 17.53
N LEU A 151 -16.12 2.33 16.58
CA LEU A 151 -15.91 0.90 16.34
C LEU A 151 -15.12 0.20 17.45
N THR A 152 -14.32 0.92 18.24
CA THR A 152 -13.36 0.29 19.18
C THR A 152 -13.63 0.59 20.65
N ASN A 153 -14.28 1.71 21.01
CA ASN A 153 -14.49 2.12 22.41
C ASN A 153 -15.29 1.11 23.22
N TRP A 154 -16.34 0.52 22.63
CA TRP A 154 -17.16 -0.49 23.31
C TRP A 154 -16.36 -1.72 23.75
N LEU A 155 -15.24 -2.02 23.08
CA LEU A 155 -14.33 -3.11 23.41
C LEU A 155 -13.17 -2.65 24.29
N ILE A 156 -12.60 -1.47 24.00
CA ILE A 156 -11.41 -0.95 24.68
C ILE A 156 -11.72 -0.42 26.08
N ASP A 157 -12.84 0.29 26.26
CA ASP A 157 -13.16 0.93 27.54
C ASP A 157 -13.40 -0.09 28.67
N PRO A 158 -14.06 -1.25 28.44
CA PRO A 158 -14.11 -2.33 29.43
C PRO A 158 -12.72 -2.90 29.76
N ILE A 159 -11.84 -3.08 28.77
CA ILE A 159 -10.50 -3.61 28.98
C ILE A 159 -9.67 -2.64 29.83
N ARG A 160 -9.75 -1.33 29.56
CA ARG A 160 -9.06 -0.29 30.33
C ARG A 160 -9.47 -0.22 31.79
N ARG A 161 -10.66 -0.70 32.14
CA ARG A 161 -11.10 -0.80 33.55
C ARG A 161 -10.35 -1.89 34.31
N ILE A 162 -9.90 -2.93 33.62
CA ILE A 162 -9.17 -4.06 34.21
C ILE A 162 -7.66 -3.84 34.10
N LEU A 163 -7.19 -3.37 32.94
CA LEU A 163 -5.80 -3.13 32.64
C LEU A 163 -5.61 -1.63 32.30
N PRO A 164 -5.47 -0.76 33.31
CA PRO A 164 -5.26 0.66 33.07
C PRO A 164 -3.93 0.88 32.33
N PRO A 165 -3.83 1.95 31.53
CA PRO A 165 -2.61 2.27 30.79
C PRO A 165 -1.43 2.51 31.75
N LEU A 166 -0.27 1.95 31.40
CA LEU A 166 0.95 2.11 32.18
C LEU A 166 1.73 3.31 31.64
N GLY A 167 1.50 4.48 32.24
CA GLY A 167 2.11 5.74 31.81
C GLY A 167 1.59 6.16 30.42
N MET A 168 2.49 6.39 29.46
CA MET A 168 2.13 6.79 28.09
C MET A 168 1.73 5.61 27.19
N ILE A 169 1.93 4.37 27.62
CA ILE A 169 1.71 3.18 26.81
C ILE A 169 0.41 2.50 27.24
N ASP A 170 -0.56 2.48 26.32
CA ASP A 170 -1.81 1.76 26.48
C ASP A 170 -1.71 0.38 25.83
N PHE A 171 -1.68 -0.68 26.63
CA PHE A 171 -1.68 -2.07 26.17
C PHE A 171 -3.09 -2.61 25.87
N SER A 172 -4.15 -1.87 26.19
CA SER A 172 -5.54 -2.29 25.94
C SER A 172 -5.81 -2.66 24.47
N PRO A 173 -5.28 -1.95 23.46
CA PRO A 173 -5.44 -2.33 22.05
C PRO A 173 -4.83 -3.69 21.71
N LEU A 174 -3.72 -4.07 22.35
CA LEU A 174 -3.09 -5.38 22.14
C LEU A 174 -3.97 -6.50 22.70
N VAL A 175 -4.50 -6.31 23.91
CA VAL A 175 -5.45 -7.24 24.53
C VAL A 175 -6.72 -7.34 23.69
N ALA A 176 -7.28 -6.22 23.24
CA ALA A 176 -8.45 -6.19 22.37
C ALA A 176 -8.20 -6.94 21.05
N TRP A 177 -7.02 -6.77 20.45
CA TRP A 177 -6.64 -7.48 19.23
C TRP A 177 -6.56 -9.00 19.44
N LEU A 178 -5.99 -9.44 20.57
CA LEU A 178 -5.93 -10.86 20.93
C LEU A 178 -7.34 -11.43 21.13
N VAL A 179 -8.19 -10.75 21.90
CA VAL A 179 -9.58 -11.17 22.14
C VAL A 179 -10.34 -11.26 20.82
N LEU A 180 -10.27 -10.26 19.95
CA LEU A 180 -10.92 -10.30 18.65
C LEU A 180 -10.38 -11.42 17.75
N SER A 181 -9.08 -11.72 17.81
CA SER A 181 -8.48 -12.79 17.02
C SER A 181 -9.00 -14.17 17.45
N LEU A 182 -9.09 -14.41 18.76
CA LEU A 182 -9.64 -15.64 19.32
C LEU A 182 -11.14 -15.76 19.01
N LEU A 183 -11.90 -14.69 19.22
CA LEU A 183 -13.34 -14.65 18.89
C LEU A 183 -13.58 -14.88 17.41
N ARG A 184 -12.79 -14.27 16.52
CA ARG A 184 -12.88 -14.49 15.08
C ARG A 184 -12.68 -15.96 14.73
N GLY A 185 -11.62 -16.59 15.25
CA GLY A 185 -11.34 -18.00 15.01
C GLY A 185 -12.47 -18.90 15.50
N PHE A 186 -12.94 -18.68 16.73
CA PHE A 186 -14.04 -19.44 17.33
C PHE A 186 -15.34 -19.31 16.52
N VAL A 187 -15.77 -18.07 16.22
CA VAL A 187 -17.01 -17.83 15.47
C VAL A 187 -16.93 -18.43 14.07
N LEU A 188 -15.82 -18.24 13.35
CA LEU A 188 -15.64 -18.79 12.00
C LEU A 188 -15.53 -20.31 11.98
N SER A 189 -15.13 -20.95 13.09
CA SER A 189 -15.12 -22.41 13.21
C SER A 189 -16.51 -23.00 13.46
N ALA A 190 -17.42 -22.22 14.04
CA ALA A 190 -18.76 -22.66 14.42
C ALA A 190 -19.80 -22.53 13.29
N ILE A 191 -19.53 -21.69 12.29
CA ILE A 191 -20.38 -21.47 11.09
C ILE A 191 -19.69 -22.04 9.87
#